data_AF-A0A2G3JC34-F1
#
_entry.id   AF-A0A2G3JC34-F1
#
_cell.length_a   1.000
_cell.length_b   1.000
_cell.length_c   1.000
_cell.angle_alpha   90.00
_cell.angle_beta   90.00
_cell.angle_gamma   90.00
#
_symmetry.space_group_name_H-M   'P 1'
#
loop_
_entity.id
_entity.type
_entity.pdbx_description
1 polymer ?
#
loop_
_entity_poly.entity_id
_entity_poly.type
_entity_poly.pdbx_seq_one_letter_code
_entity_poly.pdbx_strand_id
1 'polypeptide(L)'
;MVDQAAALSEQFRQRQQRMPLELGIDDDLGESQIERFLSKAAQASRAILLNIQAGCCGDARLAAEESRCEDELFLPLWEEAFVLALPGGHPLLAEPLLEMAHLAQVGWISCPTHSSHQRLLALHGENSLGLNFAAQAGSLTLAARMVAAGLGVALLPESLLVDHPRICIRPLSGPYLTRRVGLCYAAQALEIPAVQALHAFLQSD
;
A
#
# COMPACT_ATOMS: atom_id res chain seq x y z
N MET A 1 8.52 -43.23 -20.22
CA MET A 1 9.57 -42.69 -19.31
C MET A 1 10.50 -41.68 -20.00
N VAL A 2 10.70 -41.75 -21.33
CA VAL A 2 11.58 -40.81 -22.07
C VAL A 2 10.94 -39.43 -22.31
N ASP A 3 9.62 -39.35 -22.51
CA ASP A 3 8.91 -38.07 -22.74
C ASP A 3 8.92 -37.12 -21.54
N GLN A 4 8.96 -37.63 -20.31
CA GLN A 4 9.01 -36.78 -19.11
C GLN A 4 10.35 -36.07 -18.96
N ALA A 5 11.46 -36.70 -19.38
CA ALA A 5 12.80 -36.14 -19.26
C ALA A 5 13.08 -35.00 -20.27
N ALA A 6 12.50 -35.08 -21.46
CA ALA A 6 12.62 -34.03 -22.48
C ALA A 6 11.79 -32.78 -22.12
N ALA A 7 10.56 -32.96 -21.63
CA ALA A 7 9.70 -31.88 -21.18
C ALA A 7 10.28 -31.14 -19.96
N LEU A 8 10.85 -31.87 -19.00
CA LEU A 8 11.59 -31.29 -17.88
C LEU A 8 12.77 -30.45 -18.39
N SER A 9 13.57 -30.97 -19.32
CA SER A 9 14.76 -30.29 -19.86
C SER A 9 14.40 -29.01 -20.64
N GLU A 10 13.31 -29.00 -21.41
CA GLU A 10 12.82 -27.79 -22.08
C GLU A 10 12.29 -26.75 -21.10
N GLN A 11 11.53 -27.17 -20.07
CA GLN A 11 11.09 -26.28 -19.00
C GLN A 11 12.28 -25.65 -18.26
N PHE A 12 13.34 -26.42 -17.98
CA PHE A 12 14.56 -25.90 -17.37
C PHE A 12 15.28 -24.88 -18.27
N ARG A 13 15.36 -25.15 -19.59
CA ARG A 13 16.01 -24.25 -20.55
C ARG A 13 15.21 -22.95 -20.75
N GLN A 14 13.88 -23.01 -20.75
CA GLN A 14 13.02 -21.82 -20.77
C GLN A 14 13.12 -21.02 -19.46
N ARG A 15 13.28 -21.68 -18.30
CA ARG A 15 13.53 -21.01 -17.02
C ARG A 15 14.87 -20.26 -17.01
N GLN A 16 15.91 -20.81 -17.64
CA GLN A 16 17.22 -20.18 -17.78
C GLN A 16 17.26 -18.96 -18.72
N GLN A 17 16.24 -18.77 -19.57
CA GLN A 17 16.15 -17.65 -20.50
C GLN A 17 15.36 -16.45 -19.98
N ARG A 18 14.80 -16.54 -18.77
CA ARG A 18 14.06 -15.41 -18.19
C ARG A 18 15.02 -14.40 -17.58
N MET A 19 14.73 -13.12 -17.84
CA MET A 19 15.44 -12.00 -17.24
C MET A 19 14.95 -11.83 -15.79
N PRO A 20 15.81 -11.95 -14.77
CA PRO A 20 15.40 -11.70 -13.40
C PRO A 20 15.01 -10.23 -13.21
N LEU A 21 14.01 -10.00 -12.37
CA LEU A 21 13.62 -8.68 -11.90
C LEU A 21 13.38 -8.75 -10.40
N GLU A 22 14.24 -8.09 -9.62
CA GLU A 22 14.06 -7.95 -8.19
C GLU A 22 13.10 -6.77 -7.93
N LEU A 23 11.97 -7.05 -7.29
CA LEU A 23 10.91 -6.06 -7.07
C LEU A 23 10.58 -6.00 -5.58
N GLY A 24 10.89 -4.86 -4.96
CA GLY A 24 10.48 -4.57 -3.59
C GLY A 24 9.00 -4.23 -3.48
N ILE A 25 8.38 -4.59 -2.37
CA ILE A 25 7.04 -4.14 -1.97
C ILE A 25 7.21 -3.42 -0.64
N ASP A 26 6.99 -2.11 -0.65
CA ASP A 26 7.11 -1.28 0.54
C ASP A 26 6.05 -1.63 1.59
N ASP A 27 6.31 -1.25 2.83
CA ASP A 27 5.37 -1.43 3.91
C ASP A 27 4.11 -0.58 3.69
N ASP A 28 3.03 -0.90 4.41
CA ASP A 28 1.79 -0.12 4.42
C ASP A 28 1.08 -0.01 3.07
N LEU A 29 1.13 -1.08 2.26
CA LEU A 29 0.32 -1.28 1.06
C LEU A 29 -0.76 -2.37 1.27
N GLY A 30 -1.95 -2.18 0.70
CA GLY A 30 -3.06 -3.14 0.84
C GLY A 30 -2.85 -4.44 0.06
N GLU A 31 -3.20 -5.58 0.66
CA GLU A 31 -2.99 -6.93 0.11
C GLU A 31 -3.66 -7.09 -1.26
N SER A 32 -4.95 -6.76 -1.37
CA SER A 32 -5.67 -6.79 -2.65
C SER A 32 -5.04 -5.92 -3.75
N GLN A 33 -4.40 -4.80 -3.40
CA GLN A 33 -3.74 -3.94 -4.39
C GLN A 33 -2.39 -4.51 -4.83
N ILE A 34 -1.61 -5.06 -3.88
CA ILE A 34 -0.37 -5.78 -4.19
C ILE A 34 -0.67 -6.94 -5.15
N GLU A 35 -1.68 -7.76 -4.87
CA GLU A 35 -2.07 -8.87 -5.73
C GLU A 35 -2.43 -8.42 -7.15
N ARG A 36 -3.21 -7.34 -7.27
CA ARG A 36 -3.55 -6.75 -8.58
C ARG A 36 -2.31 -6.27 -9.33
N PHE A 37 -1.41 -5.58 -8.64
CA PHE A 37 -0.15 -5.14 -9.23
C PHE A 37 0.71 -6.31 -9.68
N LEU A 38 0.90 -7.35 -8.84
CA LEU A 38 1.68 -8.54 -9.19
C LEU A 38 1.08 -9.28 -10.39
N SER A 39 -0.26 -9.38 -10.46
CA SER A 39 -0.97 -9.94 -11.62
C SER A 39 -0.70 -9.14 -12.90
N LYS A 40 -0.70 -7.80 -12.82
CA LYS A 40 -0.33 -6.93 -13.94
C LYS A 40 1.14 -7.08 -14.32
N ALA A 41 2.06 -7.05 -13.36
CA ALA A 41 3.49 -7.17 -13.59
C ALA A 41 3.85 -8.49 -14.28
N ALA A 42 3.17 -9.60 -13.91
CA ALA A 42 3.35 -10.90 -14.56
C ALA A 42 2.90 -10.92 -16.03
N GLN A 43 2.05 -9.98 -16.46
CA GLN A 43 1.60 -9.84 -17.85
C GLN A 43 2.54 -9.00 -18.70
N ALA A 44 3.39 -8.17 -18.08
CA ALA A 44 4.30 -7.27 -18.79
C ALA A 44 5.22 -8.01 -19.79
N SER A 45 5.75 -9.16 -19.38
CA SER A 45 6.47 -10.05 -20.29
C SER A 45 6.62 -11.45 -19.70
N ARG A 46 6.32 -12.48 -20.52
CA ARG A 46 6.57 -13.89 -20.17
C ARG A 46 8.06 -14.23 -20.01
N ALA A 47 8.94 -13.34 -20.48
CA ALA A 47 10.39 -13.47 -20.36
C ALA A 47 10.92 -12.90 -19.03
N ILE A 48 10.09 -12.30 -18.17
CA ILE A 48 10.53 -11.84 -16.86
C ILE A 48 10.37 -12.96 -15.82
N LEU A 49 11.37 -13.11 -14.96
CA LEU A 49 11.30 -13.87 -13.72
C LEU A 49 11.19 -12.87 -12.56
N LEU A 50 9.97 -12.70 -12.04
CA LEU A 50 9.72 -11.80 -10.90
C LEU A 50 10.21 -12.43 -9.60
N ASN A 51 11.11 -11.74 -8.92
CA ASN A 51 11.55 -12.05 -7.57
C ASN A 51 11.04 -10.95 -6.65
N ILE A 52 10.10 -11.29 -5.76
CA ILE A 52 9.43 -10.32 -4.89
C ILE A 52 10.10 -10.31 -3.52
N GLN A 53 10.41 -9.11 -3.03
CA GLN A 53 11.03 -8.89 -1.73
C GLN A 53 10.20 -7.89 -0.91
N ALA A 54 10.23 -8.01 0.41
CA ALA A 54 9.59 -7.05 1.29
C ALA A 54 10.53 -5.86 1.57
N GLY A 55 9.96 -4.66 1.64
CA GLY A 55 10.63 -3.43 2.00
C GLY A 55 11.28 -2.69 0.83
N CYS A 56 12.05 -1.66 1.19
CA CYS A 56 12.72 -0.75 0.26
C CYS A 56 13.98 -1.38 -0.36
N CYS A 57 13.79 -2.25 -1.36
CA CYS A 57 14.86 -2.97 -2.04
C CYS A 57 14.49 -3.36 -3.49
N GLY A 58 15.44 -3.95 -4.22
CA GLY A 58 15.25 -4.43 -5.59
C GLY A 58 15.68 -3.45 -6.68
N ASP A 59 15.49 -3.85 -7.93
CA ASP A 59 15.75 -3.03 -9.13
C ASP A 59 14.70 -1.92 -9.30
N ALA A 60 13.48 -2.21 -8.83
CA ALA A 60 12.37 -1.28 -8.67
C ALA A 60 11.55 -1.71 -7.45
N ARG A 61 10.62 -0.87 -6.99
CA ARG A 61 9.71 -1.23 -5.90
C ARG A 61 8.34 -0.57 -6.03
N LEU A 62 7.33 -1.26 -5.53
CA LEU A 62 6.00 -0.71 -5.35
C LEU A 62 5.93 0.04 -4.02
N ALA A 63 5.57 1.31 -4.03
CA ALA A 63 5.58 2.15 -2.84
C ALA A 63 4.60 3.33 -2.93
N ALA A 64 4.29 3.92 -1.79
CA ALA A 64 3.64 5.23 -1.74
C ALA A 64 4.63 6.31 -2.17
N GLU A 65 4.17 7.34 -2.88
CA GLU A 65 5.07 8.40 -3.37
C GLU A 65 5.82 9.11 -2.24
N GLU A 66 5.16 9.30 -1.10
CA GLU A 66 5.76 9.92 0.09
C GLU A 66 6.90 9.11 0.74
N SER A 67 7.05 7.81 0.40
CA SER A 67 8.13 6.96 0.90
C SER A 67 9.25 6.77 -0.12
N ARG A 68 9.20 7.51 -1.24
CA ARG A 68 10.24 7.51 -2.27
C ARG A 68 11.60 7.94 -1.70
N CYS A 69 12.66 7.21 -2.04
CA CYS A 69 14.03 7.61 -1.73
C CYS A 69 14.44 8.83 -2.59
N GLU A 70 15.43 9.59 -2.12
CA GLU A 70 15.81 10.87 -2.76
C GLU A 70 16.18 10.73 -4.24
N ASP A 71 16.84 9.64 -4.61
CA ASP A 71 17.36 9.38 -5.97
C ASP A 71 16.41 8.58 -6.88
N GLU A 72 15.19 8.29 -6.42
CA GLU A 72 14.22 7.52 -7.20
C GLU A 72 13.32 8.42 -8.05
N LEU A 73 13.03 7.94 -9.26
CA LEU A 73 11.91 8.39 -10.08
C LEU A 73 10.62 7.67 -9.63
N PHE A 74 9.47 8.23 -10.03
CA PHE A 74 8.16 7.71 -9.65
C PHE A 74 7.23 7.62 -10.86
N LEU A 75 6.72 6.43 -11.12
CA LEU A 75 5.61 6.20 -12.04
C LEU A 75 4.32 5.97 -11.23
N PRO A 76 3.38 6.93 -11.19
CA PRO A 76 2.13 6.74 -10.48
C PRO A 76 1.30 5.64 -11.13
N LEU A 77 0.73 4.73 -10.33
CA LEU A 77 -0.10 3.63 -10.80
C LEU A 77 -1.56 3.77 -10.35
N TRP A 78 -1.79 4.21 -9.11
CA TRP A 78 -3.12 4.55 -8.61
C TRP A 78 -3.07 5.56 -7.48
N GLU A 79 -4.25 6.09 -7.13
CA GLU A 79 -4.46 6.95 -5.98
C GLU A 79 -5.46 6.29 -5.03
N GLU A 80 -5.28 6.50 -3.73
CA GLU A 80 -6.21 6.05 -2.71
C GLU A 80 -6.43 7.09 -1.62
N ALA A 81 -7.60 7.04 -0.99
CA ALA A 81 -8.00 7.96 0.05
C ALA A 81 -7.70 7.42 1.45
N PHE A 82 -7.43 8.33 2.37
CA PHE A 82 -7.49 8.07 3.80
C PHE A 82 -8.95 8.15 4.25
N VAL A 83 -9.39 7.12 4.98
CA VAL A 83 -10.76 6.95 5.45
C VAL A 83 -10.77 6.61 6.94
N LEU A 84 -11.91 6.80 7.60
CA LEU A 84 -12.05 6.49 9.01
C LEU A 84 -12.23 4.99 9.21
N ALA A 85 -11.29 4.39 9.94
CA ALA A 85 -11.30 3.01 10.36
C ALA A 85 -11.89 2.89 11.78
N LEU A 86 -12.94 2.10 11.92
CA LEU A 86 -13.64 1.82 13.18
C LEU A 86 -13.59 0.31 13.49
N PRO A 87 -13.46 -0.11 14.75
CA PRO A 87 -13.69 -1.51 15.10
C PRO A 87 -15.14 -1.91 14.85
N GLY A 88 -15.37 -3.18 14.53
CA GLY A 88 -16.72 -3.74 14.45
C GLY A 88 -17.50 -3.53 15.75
N GLY A 89 -18.75 -3.07 15.63
CA GLY A 89 -19.62 -2.78 16.78
C GLY A 89 -19.35 -1.46 17.50
N HIS A 90 -18.49 -0.59 16.96
CA HIS A 90 -18.25 0.74 17.53
C HIS A 90 -19.54 1.60 17.56
N PRO A 91 -19.83 2.35 18.64
CA PRO A 91 -21.07 3.14 18.77
C PRO A 91 -21.35 4.09 17.59
N LEU A 92 -20.29 4.70 17.05
CA LEU A 92 -20.39 5.59 15.88
C LEU A 92 -20.89 4.94 14.59
N LEU A 93 -20.98 3.60 14.55
CA LEU A 93 -21.58 2.93 13.41
C LEU A 93 -23.09 3.17 13.31
N ALA A 94 -23.75 3.55 14.41
CA ALA A 94 -25.17 3.90 14.42
C ALA A 94 -25.46 5.28 13.80
N GLU A 95 -24.46 6.16 13.72
CA GLU A 95 -24.64 7.48 13.11
C GLU A 95 -24.72 7.34 11.59
N PRO A 96 -25.65 8.02 10.89
CA PRO A 96 -25.74 7.97 9.43
C PRO A 96 -24.62 8.77 8.74
N LEU A 97 -24.18 9.87 9.37
CA LEU A 97 -23.12 10.76 8.88
C LEU A 97 -22.16 11.06 10.02
N LEU A 98 -20.85 10.86 9.78
CA LEU A 98 -19.82 11.15 10.77
C LEU A 98 -19.19 12.51 10.48
N GLU A 99 -19.51 13.47 11.35
CA GLU A 99 -18.85 14.76 11.44
C GLU A 99 -17.76 14.76 12.51
N MET A 100 -16.78 15.67 12.39
CA MET A 100 -15.68 15.83 13.34
C MET A 100 -16.12 15.96 14.81
N ALA A 101 -17.27 16.59 15.07
CA ALA A 101 -17.79 16.74 16.43
C ALA A 101 -18.05 15.40 17.15
N HIS A 102 -18.47 14.36 16.41
CA HIS A 102 -18.68 13.02 16.96
C HIS A 102 -17.38 12.32 17.37
N LEU A 103 -16.24 12.80 16.86
CA LEU A 103 -14.93 12.20 17.08
C LEU A 103 -14.17 12.81 18.26
N ALA A 104 -14.70 13.87 18.87
CA ALA A 104 -14.03 14.61 19.94
C ALA A 104 -13.76 13.79 21.21
N GLN A 105 -14.54 12.73 21.47
CA GLN A 105 -14.41 11.86 22.65
C GLN A 105 -13.89 10.47 22.31
N VAL A 106 -13.50 10.22 21.06
CA VAL A 106 -13.05 8.90 20.61
C VAL A 106 -11.54 8.74 20.87
N GLY A 107 -11.15 7.53 21.27
CA GLY A 107 -9.74 7.16 21.39
C GLY A 107 -9.09 6.99 20.01
N TRP A 108 -8.11 7.85 19.68
CA TRP A 108 -7.41 7.82 18.41
C TRP A 108 -6.14 6.97 18.47
N ILE A 109 -5.88 6.24 17.40
CA ILE A 109 -4.59 5.60 17.13
C ILE A 109 -3.84 6.52 16.18
N SER A 110 -2.68 7.03 16.60
CA SER A 110 -1.79 7.82 15.75
C SER A 110 -0.62 6.99 15.24
N CYS A 111 0.03 7.48 14.18
CA CYS A 111 1.27 6.91 13.66
C CYS A 111 2.31 8.04 13.51
N PRO A 112 2.88 8.56 14.61
CA PRO A 112 3.61 9.84 14.61
C PRO A 112 4.82 9.90 13.68
N THR A 113 5.46 8.75 13.44
CA THR A 113 6.64 8.61 12.59
C THR A 113 6.32 8.51 11.10
N HIS A 114 5.05 8.32 10.74
CA HIS A 114 4.63 8.19 9.35
C HIS A 114 4.34 9.57 8.73
N SER A 115 4.77 9.80 7.48
CA SER A 115 4.68 11.10 6.81
C SER A 115 3.24 11.63 6.63
N SER A 116 2.25 10.73 6.61
CA SER A 116 0.84 11.11 6.56
C SER A 116 0.32 11.73 7.86
N HIS A 117 0.96 11.48 9.01
CA HIS A 117 0.46 11.93 10.30
C HIS A 117 0.35 13.45 10.40
N GLN A 118 1.43 14.16 10.06
CA GLN A 118 1.44 15.63 10.07
C GLN A 118 0.47 16.21 9.04
N ARG A 119 0.34 15.57 7.87
CA ARG A 119 -0.63 15.99 6.83
C ARG A 119 -2.07 15.87 7.32
N LEU A 120 -2.41 14.76 7.99
CA LEU A 120 -3.74 14.54 8.55
C LEU A 120 -4.06 15.54 9.67
N LEU A 121 -3.10 15.82 10.55
CA LEU A 121 -3.24 16.85 11.59
C LEU A 121 -3.45 18.24 10.99
N ALA A 122 -2.70 18.61 9.95
CA ALA A 122 -2.84 19.91 9.29
C ALA A 122 -4.19 20.08 8.58
N LEU A 123 -4.70 19.01 7.94
CA LEU A 123 -5.97 19.04 7.21
C LEU A 123 -7.19 19.24 8.11
N HIS A 124 -7.18 18.62 9.29
CA HIS A 124 -8.30 18.73 10.21
C HIS A 124 -8.07 19.89 11.19
N GLY A 125 -6.81 20.24 11.48
CA GLY A 125 -6.39 21.26 12.45
C GLY A 125 -5.95 20.63 13.77
N GLU A 126 -4.90 21.16 14.42
CA GLU A 126 -4.29 20.56 15.62
C GLU A 126 -5.27 20.35 16.79
N ASN A 127 -6.34 21.15 16.86
CA ASN A 127 -7.38 21.05 17.89
C ASN A 127 -8.63 20.26 17.46
N SER A 128 -8.76 19.89 16.19
CA SER A 128 -10.01 19.31 15.64
C SER A 128 -10.15 17.81 15.92
N LEU A 129 -9.04 17.09 15.88
CA LEU A 129 -8.89 15.74 16.37
C LEU A 129 -8.60 15.90 17.86
N GLY A 130 -9.63 16.19 18.67
CA GLY A 130 -9.47 16.30 20.12
C GLY A 130 -8.60 15.14 20.61
N LEU A 131 -7.35 15.45 20.99
CA LEU A 131 -6.19 14.55 20.96
C LEU A 131 -6.23 13.52 22.10
N ASN A 132 -7.36 12.84 22.29
CA ASN A 132 -7.44 11.67 23.12
C ASN A 132 -6.80 10.49 22.37
N PHE A 133 -5.46 10.51 22.26
CA PHE A 133 -4.73 9.38 21.71
C PHE A 133 -4.79 8.21 22.69
N ALA A 134 -5.47 7.15 22.28
CA ALA A 134 -5.53 5.90 23.03
C ALA A 134 -4.26 5.06 22.82
N ALA A 135 -3.62 5.17 21.65
CA ALA A 135 -2.41 4.43 21.34
C ALA A 135 -1.60 5.05 20.18
N GLN A 136 -0.36 4.59 20.01
CA GLN A 136 0.53 4.96 18.92
C GLN A 136 1.02 3.70 18.19
N ALA A 137 0.96 3.72 16.87
CA ALA A 137 1.44 2.66 15.99
C ALA A 137 2.78 3.05 15.37
N GLY A 138 3.60 2.04 15.06
CA GLY A 138 4.86 2.21 14.32
C GLY A 138 4.71 2.22 12.80
N SER A 139 3.55 1.76 12.28
CA SER A 139 3.20 1.75 10.86
C SER A 139 1.69 1.81 10.69
N LEU A 140 1.21 2.16 9.49
CA LEU A 140 -0.23 2.21 9.18
C LEU A 140 -0.87 0.81 9.22
N THR A 141 -0.13 -0.22 8.84
CA THR A 141 -0.55 -1.63 8.92
C THR A 141 -0.76 -2.05 10.38
N LEU A 142 0.15 -1.64 11.28
CA LEU A 142 -0.02 -1.89 12.71
C LEU A 142 -1.21 -1.09 13.27
N ALA A 143 -1.40 0.15 12.83
CA ALA A 143 -2.57 0.94 13.22
C ALA A 143 -3.88 0.24 12.80
N ALA A 144 -3.97 -0.32 11.58
CA ALA A 144 -5.12 -1.10 11.14
C ALA A 144 -5.38 -2.31 12.05
N ARG A 145 -4.32 -3.05 12.42
CA ARG A 145 -4.42 -4.19 13.36
C ARG A 145 -4.89 -3.74 14.75
N MET A 146 -4.46 -2.58 15.23
CA MET A 146 -4.87 -2.01 16.50
C MET A 146 -6.35 -1.57 16.49
N VAL A 147 -6.82 -0.97 15.39
CA VAL A 147 -8.25 -0.70 15.18
C VAL A 147 -9.04 -2.00 15.22
N ALA A 148 -8.61 -3.02 14.49
CA ALA A 148 -9.29 -4.32 14.46
C ALA A 148 -9.29 -5.06 15.80
N ALA A 149 -8.37 -4.71 16.72
CA ALA A 149 -8.31 -5.21 18.09
C ALA A 149 -9.12 -4.35 19.07
N GLY A 150 -9.75 -3.26 18.62
CA GLY A 150 -10.63 -2.41 19.42
C GLY A 150 -9.92 -1.35 20.26
N LEU A 151 -8.64 -1.04 19.97
CA LEU A 151 -7.87 -0.06 20.76
C LEU A 151 -8.28 1.39 20.49
N GLY A 152 -8.97 1.65 19.39
CA GLY A 152 -9.40 2.99 18.99
C GLY A 152 -9.75 3.07 17.51
N VAL A 153 -9.77 4.30 16.99
CA VAL A 153 -10.04 4.62 15.58
C VAL A 153 -8.82 5.25 14.93
N ALA A 154 -8.72 5.18 13.60
CA ALA A 154 -7.62 5.80 12.86
C ALA A 154 -8.09 6.30 11.48
N LEU A 155 -7.39 7.30 10.95
CA LEU A 155 -7.46 7.65 9.53
C LEU A 155 -6.35 6.88 8.81
N LEU A 156 -6.75 5.97 7.91
CA LEU A 156 -5.83 5.05 7.23
C LEU A 156 -6.18 4.95 5.74
N PRO A 157 -5.21 4.64 4.86
CA PRO A 157 -5.48 4.31 3.46
C PRO A 157 -6.52 3.20 3.36
N GLU A 158 -7.53 3.41 2.53
CA GLU A 158 -8.66 2.47 2.38
C GLU A 158 -8.19 1.05 2.07
N SER A 159 -7.14 0.89 1.26
CA SER A 159 -6.61 -0.44 0.89
C SER A 159 -6.08 -1.27 2.04
N LEU A 160 -5.67 -0.65 3.14
CA LEU A 160 -5.23 -1.37 4.35
C LEU A 160 -6.41 -1.94 5.15
N LEU A 161 -7.64 -1.55 4.81
CA LEU A 161 -8.83 -1.83 5.60
C LEU A 161 -9.79 -2.80 4.89
N VAL A 162 -9.85 -2.76 3.56
CA VAL A 162 -10.84 -3.52 2.76
C VAL A 162 -10.78 -5.03 3.02
N ASP A 163 -9.61 -5.56 3.31
CA ASP A 163 -9.38 -6.99 3.55
C ASP A 163 -9.54 -7.37 5.04
N HIS A 164 -9.87 -6.41 5.92
CA HIS A 164 -9.94 -6.62 7.35
C HIS A 164 -11.40 -6.79 7.84
N PRO A 165 -11.90 -8.02 8.11
CA PRO A 165 -13.32 -8.28 8.35
C PRO A 165 -13.86 -7.71 9.68
N ARG A 166 -12.98 -7.27 10.57
CA ARG A 166 -13.30 -6.65 11.86
C ARG A 166 -13.27 -5.13 11.84
N ILE A 167 -12.94 -4.53 10.71
CA ILE A 167 -12.89 -3.08 10.54
C ILE A 167 -14.10 -2.65 9.73
N CYS A 168 -14.75 -1.59 10.18
CA CYS A 168 -15.76 -0.88 9.41
C CYS A 168 -15.14 0.42 8.88
N ILE A 169 -15.31 0.65 7.58
CA ILE A 169 -14.84 1.85 6.88
C ILE A 169 -15.99 2.86 6.83
N ARG A 170 -15.74 4.10 7.24
CA ARG A 170 -16.72 5.19 7.12
C ARG A 170 -16.09 6.41 6.46
N PRO A 171 -16.81 7.09 5.54
CA PRO A 171 -16.38 8.39 5.08
C PRO A 171 -16.49 9.38 6.25
N LEU A 172 -15.50 10.26 6.36
CA LEU A 172 -15.49 11.37 7.29
C LEU A 172 -15.83 12.65 6.52
N SER A 173 -16.83 13.40 6.99
CA SER A 173 -17.15 14.70 6.39
C SER A 173 -16.02 15.70 6.61
N GLY A 174 -15.53 16.33 5.54
CA GLY A 174 -14.45 17.31 5.61
C GLY A 174 -13.39 17.11 4.52
N PRO A 175 -12.24 17.80 4.63
CA PRO A 175 -11.12 17.58 3.72
C PRO A 175 -10.56 16.17 3.93
N TYR A 176 -10.38 15.44 2.83
CA TYR A 176 -9.77 14.12 2.85
C TYR A 176 -8.33 14.19 2.32
N LEU A 177 -7.47 13.30 2.83
CA LEU A 177 -6.12 13.11 2.33
C LEU A 177 -6.15 11.98 1.31
N THR A 178 -5.45 12.15 0.19
CA THR A 178 -5.13 11.05 -0.72
C THR A 178 -3.62 10.83 -0.77
N ARG A 179 -3.22 9.63 -1.18
CA ARG A 179 -1.83 9.30 -1.54
C ARG A 179 -1.78 8.57 -2.87
N ARG A 180 -0.68 8.75 -3.59
CA ARG A 180 -0.40 8.00 -4.81
C ARG A 180 0.49 6.82 -4.47
N VAL A 181 0.18 5.68 -5.06
CA VAL A 181 1.02 4.48 -5.02
C VAL A 181 1.50 4.20 -6.42
N GLY A 182 2.77 3.82 -6.55
CA GLY A 182 3.40 3.67 -7.84
C GLY A 182 4.70 2.90 -7.79
N LEU A 183 5.34 2.83 -8.96
CA LEU A 183 6.65 2.21 -9.10
C LEU A 183 7.73 3.26 -8.82
N CYS A 184 8.53 3.01 -7.78
CA CYS A 184 9.76 3.74 -7.49
C CYS A 184 10.95 2.99 -8.10
N TYR A 185 11.87 3.71 -8.73
CA TYR A 185 13.05 3.12 -9.35
C TYR A 185 14.14 4.19 -9.57
N ALA A 186 15.41 3.81 -9.50
CA ALA A 186 16.51 4.69 -9.89
C ALA A 186 16.50 4.91 -11.41
N ALA A 187 16.93 6.07 -11.90
CA ALA A 187 16.94 6.36 -13.33
C ALA A 187 17.72 5.30 -14.15
N GLN A 188 18.82 4.79 -13.60
CA GLN A 188 19.67 3.76 -14.22
C GLN A 188 18.99 2.38 -14.25
N ALA A 189 17.98 2.12 -13.42
CA ALA A 189 17.26 0.85 -13.45
C ALA A 189 16.57 0.62 -14.80
N LEU A 190 16.25 1.68 -15.55
CA LEU A 190 15.72 1.56 -16.92
C LEU A 190 16.72 0.97 -17.94
N GLU A 191 17.99 0.84 -17.59
CA GLU A 191 18.98 0.09 -18.39
C GLU A 191 18.82 -1.43 -18.24
N ILE A 192 18.14 -1.89 -17.18
CA ILE A 192 17.81 -3.29 -16.95
C ILE A 192 16.62 -3.65 -17.85
N PRO A 193 16.76 -4.58 -18.83
CA PRO A 193 15.69 -4.86 -19.79
C PRO A 193 14.37 -5.30 -19.16
N ALA A 194 14.43 -5.99 -18.01
CA ALA A 194 13.23 -6.42 -17.29
C ALA A 194 12.47 -5.23 -16.65
N VAL A 195 13.19 -4.28 -16.05
CA VAL A 195 12.60 -3.03 -15.52
C VAL A 195 12.02 -2.19 -16.65
N GLN A 196 12.77 -2.03 -17.76
CA GLN A 196 12.31 -1.28 -18.92
C GLN A 196 11.00 -1.86 -19.49
N ALA A 197 10.93 -3.19 -19.64
CA ALA A 197 9.73 -3.86 -20.13
C ALA A 197 8.54 -3.69 -19.18
N LEU A 198 8.75 -3.85 -17.86
CA LEU A 198 7.70 -3.61 -16.86
C LEU A 198 7.23 -2.15 -16.89
N HIS A 199 8.15 -1.20 -16.87
CA HIS A 199 7.87 0.22 -16.87
C HIS A 199 7.07 0.65 -18.12
N ALA A 200 7.51 0.24 -19.31
CA ALA A 200 6.81 0.53 -20.56
C ALA A 200 5.39 -0.06 -20.59
N PHE A 201 5.21 -1.29 -20.09
CA PHE A 201 3.90 -1.91 -19.97
C PHE A 201 2.98 -1.11 -19.04
N LEU A 202 3.47 -0.72 -17.87
CA LEU A 202 2.69 0.03 -16.87
C LEU A 202 2.34 1.46 -17.32
N GLN A 203 3.09 2.06 -18.25
CA GLN A 203 2.78 3.38 -18.82
C GLN A 203 1.70 3.35 -19.91
N SER A 204 1.46 2.18 -20.50
CA SER A 204 0.55 2.02 -21.64
C SER A 204 -0.88 1.63 -21.25
N ASP A 205 -1.15 1.49 -19.95
CA ASP A 205 -2.38 0.98 -19.34
C ASP A 205 -3.09 2.09 -18.56
#